data_AF-A0A139R5I2-F1
#
_entry.id   AF-A0A139R5I2-F1
#
_cell.length_a   1.000
_cell.length_b   1.000
_cell.length_c   1.000
_cell.angle_alpha   90.00
_cell.angle_beta   90.00
_cell.angle_gamma   90.00
#
_symmetry.space_group_name_H-M   'P 1'
#
loop_
_entity.id
_entity.type
_entity.pdbx_description
1 polymer ?
#
loop_
_entity_poly.entity_id
_entity_poly.type
_entity_poly.pdbx_seq_one_letter_code
_entity_poly.pdbx_strand_id
1 'polypeptide(L)'
;MATVYQHSTLAALMAGLLGGTITVGELKEHGDTGIGTLHGVDGEVIILNGEVYQAESSGKVNHITDMSTLVPFATVHQAHGPESKAITLKDVTLSNVDVINEYNLYNNFSGIGLHGEFSHIKVRIAPKASEPFPSLLEITKQQPVFERENVSGTLVGYYSPELYHGVVAAGWHVHFISDDRQFAGHVLEFQAPELTGSLVAFSDYQLHLPIENTAFREHHLDMNGLREGVTAAEGNTND
;
A
#
# COMPACT_ATOMS: atom_id res chain seq x y z
N MET A 1 17.64 -14.09 -3.04
CA MET A 1 16.18 -14.32 -3.09
C MET A 1 15.53 -13.23 -2.27
N ALA A 2 14.53 -12.57 -2.86
CA ALA A 2 13.80 -11.47 -2.23
C ALA A 2 12.37 -11.90 -1.96
N THR A 3 11.88 -11.60 -0.76
CA THR A 3 10.54 -11.95 -0.30
C THR A 3 9.74 -10.67 -0.10
N VAL A 4 8.49 -10.67 -0.58
CA VAL A 4 7.48 -9.72 -0.15
C VAL A 4 6.58 -10.39 0.88
N TYR A 5 6.44 -9.74 2.03
CA TYR A 5 5.60 -10.19 3.12
C TYR A 5 4.27 -9.44 3.09
N GLN A 6 3.18 -10.20 3.09
CA GLN A 6 1.83 -9.70 3.17
C GLN A 6 1.20 -10.13 4.50
N HIS A 7 0.74 -9.18 5.31
CA HIS A 7 -0.13 -9.47 6.43
C HIS A 7 -1.61 -9.35 6.02
N SER A 8 -2.40 -10.40 6.26
CA SER A 8 -3.82 -10.49 5.92
C SER A 8 -4.12 -10.32 4.43
N THR A 9 -5.39 -10.17 4.05
CA THR A 9 -5.83 -10.02 2.66
C THR A 9 -6.69 -8.78 2.48
N LEU A 10 -6.66 -8.20 1.28
CA LEU A 10 -7.53 -7.07 0.95
C LEU A 10 -9.01 -7.48 0.98
N ALA A 11 -9.32 -8.72 0.61
CA ALA A 11 -10.66 -9.28 0.70
C ALA A 11 -11.19 -9.33 2.14
N ALA A 12 -10.34 -9.61 3.14
CA ALA A 12 -10.73 -9.53 4.54
C ALA A 12 -11.09 -8.08 4.93
N LEU A 13 -10.34 -7.09 4.45
CA LEU A 13 -10.66 -5.68 4.66
C LEU A 13 -11.98 -5.29 3.98
N MET A 14 -12.19 -5.71 2.74
CA MET A 14 -13.45 -5.50 2.01
C MET A 14 -14.66 -6.05 2.77
N ALA A 15 -14.46 -7.16 3.49
CA ALA A 15 -15.45 -7.80 4.33
C ALA A 15 -15.67 -7.12 5.71
N GLY A 16 -15.02 -6.00 6.00
CA GLY A 16 -15.16 -5.28 7.27
C GLY A 16 -14.29 -5.85 8.40
N LEU A 17 -13.32 -6.73 8.11
CA LEU A 17 -12.33 -7.19 9.08
C LEU A 17 -11.21 -6.14 9.21
N LEU A 18 -11.56 -4.99 9.79
CA LEU A 18 -10.69 -3.80 9.85
C LEU A 18 -9.86 -3.73 11.14
N GLY A 19 -10.13 -4.59 12.11
CA GLY A 19 -9.40 -4.63 13.37
C GLY A 19 -7.97 -5.11 13.16
N GLY A 20 -6.99 -4.37 13.70
CA GLY A 20 -5.59 -4.74 13.59
C GLY A 20 -5.25 -6.07 14.28
N THR A 21 -4.40 -6.87 13.63
CA THR A 21 -4.10 -8.27 13.99
C THR A 21 -2.62 -8.62 14.00
N ILE A 22 -1.75 -7.66 13.67
CA ILE A 22 -0.30 -7.69 13.90
C ILE A 22 0.11 -6.33 14.46
N THR A 23 1.17 -6.29 15.24
CA THR A 23 1.78 -5.04 15.69
C THR A 23 2.73 -4.47 14.65
N VAL A 24 3.00 -3.16 14.68
CA VAL A 24 4.06 -2.54 13.89
C VAL A 24 5.43 -3.16 14.20
N GLY A 25 5.68 -3.52 15.46
CA GLY A 25 6.92 -4.19 15.88
C GLY A 25 7.13 -5.50 15.14
N GLU A 26 6.14 -6.40 15.17
CA GLU A 26 6.19 -7.69 14.46
C GLU A 26 6.26 -7.48 12.94
N LEU A 27 5.49 -6.54 12.38
CA LEU A 27 5.52 -6.25 10.94
C LEU A 27 6.92 -5.86 10.45
N LYS A 28 7.65 -5.06 11.25
CA LYS A 28 9.01 -4.60 10.93
C LYS A 28 10.07 -5.70 10.96
N GLU A 29 9.79 -6.84 11.58
CA GLU A 29 10.70 -8.00 11.49
C GLU A 29 10.75 -8.56 10.06
N HIS A 30 9.74 -8.27 9.23
CA HIS A 30 9.60 -8.76 7.87
C HIS A 30 10.03 -7.75 6.80
N GLY A 31 10.18 -6.47 7.13
CA GLY A 31 10.56 -5.46 6.15
C GLY A 31 10.80 -4.08 6.74
N ASP A 32 11.63 -3.30 6.05
CA ASP A 32 11.93 -1.90 6.38
C ASP A 32 11.22 -0.90 5.46
N THR A 33 10.47 -1.40 4.47
CA THR A 33 9.82 -0.62 3.43
C THR A 33 8.47 -1.23 3.08
N GLY A 34 7.43 -0.40 2.95
CA GLY A 34 6.12 -0.91 2.57
C GLY A 34 4.96 0.04 2.79
N ILE A 35 3.75 -0.50 2.62
CA ILE A 35 2.48 0.24 2.66
C ILE A 35 1.43 -0.56 3.44
N GLY A 36 0.37 0.10 3.89
CA GLY A 36 -0.75 -0.55 4.55
C GLY A 36 -1.70 0.44 5.20
N THR A 37 -2.39 0.02 6.25
CA THR A 37 -3.26 0.88 7.06
C THR A 37 -3.17 0.50 8.54
N LEU A 38 -3.84 1.24 9.42
CA LEU A 38 -3.90 0.97 10.86
C LEU A 38 -5.26 0.37 11.25
N HIS A 39 -5.38 -0.08 12.51
CA HIS A 39 -6.63 -0.59 13.07
C HIS A 39 -7.81 0.34 12.78
N GLY A 40 -8.89 -0.21 12.23
CA GLY A 40 -10.08 0.53 11.79
C GLY A 40 -9.86 1.28 10.47
N VAL A 41 -8.85 0.93 9.69
CA VAL A 41 -8.42 1.67 8.49
C VAL A 41 -8.14 3.14 8.80
N ASP A 42 -7.47 3.38 9.94
CA ASP A 42 -7.13 4.71 10.43
C ASP A 42 -5.98 5.31 9.62
N GLY A 43 -6.32 5.80 8.43
CA GLY A 43 -5.39 6.45 7.52
C GLY A 43 -4.51 5.49 6.73
N GLU A 44 -3.49 6.05 6.08
CA GLU A 44 -2.57 5.32 5.20
C GLU A 44 -1.20 5.19 5.85
N VAL A 45 -0.64 3.97 5.85
CA VAL A 45 0.68 3.69 6.38
C VAL A 45 1.72 3.69 5.26
N ILE A 46 2.83 4.36 5.51
CA ILE A 46 4.03 4.32 4.67
C ILE A 46 5.21 3.95 5.57
N ILE A 47 5.92 2.89 5.22
CA ILE A 47 7.13 2.46 5.89
C ILE A 47 8.29 2.76 4.94
N LEU A 48 9.27 3.51 5.41
CA LEU A 48 10.42 3.95 4.62
C LEU A 48 11.68 3.93 5.48
N ASN A 49 12.66 3.13 5.08
CA ASN A 49 13.94 2.98 5.79
C ASN A 49 13.77 2.62 7.28
N GLY A 50 12.77 1.79 7.58
CA GLY A 50 12.43 1.33 8.93
C GLY A 50 11.60 2.32 9.76
N GLU A 51 11.39 3.54 9.28
CA GLU A 51 10.51 4.52 9.92
C GLU A 51 9.07 4.33 9.44
N VAL A 52 8.09 4.51 10.33
CA VAL A 52 6.67 4.23 10.05
C VAL A 52 5.86 5.50 10.16
N TYR A 53 5.22 5.90 9.07
CA TYR A 53 4.39 7.10 9.00
C TYR A 53 2.94 6.73 8.78
N GLN A 54 2.03 7.54 9.33
CA GLN A 54 0.60 7.46 9.09
C GLN A 54 0.09 8.81 8.61
N ALA A 55 -0.52 8.85 7.43
CA ALA A 55 -1.35 9.98 7.03
C ALA A 55 -2.76 9.75 7.57
N GLU A 56 -3.25 10.58 8.49
CA GLU A 56 -4.64 10.49 9.00
C GLU A 56 -5.59 11.34 8.14
N SER A 57 -6.90 11.11 8.26
CA SER A 57 -7.92 11.72 7.38
C SER A 57 -8.00 13.26 7.44
N SER A 58 -7.33 13.92 8.38
CA SER A 58 -7.18 15.37 8.38
C SER A 58 -6.11 15.87 7.38
N GLY A 59 -5.32 14.96 6.82
CA GLY A 59 -4.12 15.23 6.03
C GLY A 59 -2.84 15.34 6.87
N LYS A 60 -2.95 15.28 8.21
CA LYS A 60 -1.78 15.27 9.10
C LYS A 60 -1.00 13.97 8.95
N VAL A 61 0.32 14.09 8.87
CA VAL A 61 1.23 12.96 8.88
C VAL A 61 1.84 12.80 10.27
N ASN A 62 1.70 11.61 10.84
CA ASN A 62 2.22 11.23 12.15
C ASN A 62 3.40 10.27 11.97
N HIS A 63 4.42 10.42 12.82
CA HIS A 63 5.50 9.43 12.96
C HIS A 63 5.11 8.43 14.05
N ILE A 64 4.90 7.17 13.67
CA ILE A 64 4.48 6.09 14.58
C ILE A 64 5.71 5.53 15.29
N THR A 65 5.81 5.84 16.58
CA THR A 65 6.90 5.38 17.45
C THR A 65 6.47 4.28 18.42
N ASP A 66 5.17 4.11 18.63
CA ASP A 66 4.61 3.02 19.43
C ASP A 66 4.56 1.72 18.61
N MET A 67 5.48 0.80 18.88
CA MET A 67 5.57 -0.48 18.18
C MET A 67 4.40 -1.42 18.50
N SER A 68 3.57 -1.12 19.50
CA SER A 68 2.34 -1.87 19.81
C SER A 68 1.15 -1.47 18.95
N THR A 69 1.30 -0.42 18.13
CA THR A 69 0.28 0.02 17.16
C THR A 69 -0.13 -1.15 16.27
N LEU A 70 -1.45 -1.34 16.09
CA LEU A 70 -2.00 -2.50 15.39
C LEU A 70 -2.32 -2.21 13.93
N VAL A 71 -2.03 -3.19 13.08
CA VAL A 71 -2.17 -3.17 11.61
C VAL A 71 -3.10 -4.32 11.19
N PRO A 72 -4.15 -4.07 10.40
CA PRO A 72 -5.02 -5.12 9.87
C PRO A 72 -4.52 -5.67 8.51
N PHE A 73 -3.78 -4.87 7.77
CA PHE A 73 -3.29 -5.19 6.42
C PHE A 73 -2.08 -4.33 6.08
N ALA A 74 -1.01 -4.98 5.64
CA ALA A 74 0.19 -4.32 5.15
C ALA A 74 1.02 -5.24 4.27
N THR A 75 1.76 -4.63 3.36
CA THR A 75 2.72 -5.29 2.48
C THR A 75 4.10 -4.69 2.72
N VAL A 76 5.08 -5.49 3.14
CA VAL A 76 6.44 -5.03 3.44
C VAL A 76 7.50 -5.91 2.79
N HIS A 77 8.66 -5.33 2.55
CA HIS A 77 9.87 -6.05 2.14
C HIS A 77 11.12 -5.34 2.69
N GLN A 78 12.28 -5.99 2.51
CA GLN A 78 13.58 -5.37 2.75
C GLN A 78 14.02 -4.67 1.46
N ALA A 79 14.09 -3.34 1.44
CA ALA A 79 14.41 -2.57 0.23
C ALA A 79 15.87 -2.72 -0.22
N HIS A 80 16.78 -2.89 0.75
CA HIS A 80 18.21 -3.00 0.50
C HIS A 80 18.65 -4.46 0.49
N GLY A 81 18.68 -5.06 -0.70
CA GLY A 81 19.17 -6.41 -0.91
C GLY A 81 19.86 -6.56 -2.27
N PRO A 82 20.59 -7.68 -2.50
CA PRO A 82 21.29 -7.92 -3.77
C PRO A 82 20.35 -8.03 -4.99
N GLU A 83 19.05 -8.28 -4.75
CA GLU A 83 18.02 -8.35 -5.79
C GLU A 83 17.46 -6.96 -6.16
N SER A 84 17.84 -5.91 -5.41
CA SER A 84 17.40 -4.54 -5.67
C SER A 84 18.17 -3.96 -6.85
N LYS A 85 17.43 -3.55 -7.87
CA LYS A 85 17.97 -2.97 -9.10
C LYS A 85 17.71 -1.47 -9.11
N ALA A 86 18.76 -0.68 -9.31
CA ALA A 86 18.63 0.76 -9.53
C ALA A 86 17.93 1.04 -10.87
N ILE A 87 16.94 1.94 -10.85
CA ILE A 87 16.18 2.37 -12.02
C ILE A 87 15.99 3.89 -12.04
N THR A 88 15.80 4.43 -13.24
CA THR A 88 15.43 5.82 -13.48
C THR A 88 14.31 5.83 -14.50
N LEU A 89 13.18 6.43 -14.15
CA LEU A 89 12.01 6.56 -15.00
C LEU A 89 11.84 8.03 -15.37
N LYS A 90 11.42 8.29 -16.61
CA LYS A 90 11.17 9.65 -17.12
C LYS A 90 9.72 9.77 -17.55
N ASP A 91 9.18 10.97 -17.40
CA ASP A 91 7.79 11.32 -17.76
C ASP A 91 6.79 10.28 -17.22
N VAL A 92 6.90 9.98 -15.93
CA VAL A 92 6.20 8.87 -15.28
C VAL A 92 4.91 9.32 -14.60
N THR A 93 3.87 8.50 -14.77
CA THR A 93 2.52 8.57 -14.24
C THR A 93 2.15 7.19 -13.70
N LEU A 94 1.06 7.08 -12.93
CA LEU A 94 0.62 5.79 -12.40
C LEU A 94 0.32 4.76 -13.50
N SER A 95 -0.25 5.20 -14.63
CA SER A 95 -0.61 4.33 -15.76
C SER A 95 0.58 3.88 -16.60
N ASN A 96 1.73 4.54 -16.51
CA ASN A 96 2.89 4.27 -17.36
C ASN A 96 4.15 3.85 -16.59
N VAL A 97 4.02 3.44 -15.32
CA VAL A 97 5.11 2.80 -14.58
C VAL A 97 5.45 1.46 -15.28
N ASP A 98 6.23 1.54 -16.35
CA ASP A 98 6.36 0.52 -17.41
C ASP A 98 7.43 -0.55 -17.10
N VAL A 99 7.97 -0.55 -15.89
CA VAL A 99 9.03 -1.48 -15.48
C VAL A 99 8.58 -2.94 -15.57
N ILE A 100 7.27 -3.21 -15.45
CA ILE A 100 6.73 -4.58 -15.54
C ILE A 100 6.87 -5.15 -16.95
N ASN A 101 6.53 -4.36 -17.96
CA ASN A 101 6.69 -4.75 -19.35
C ASN A 101 8.17 -4.83 -19.73
N GLU A 102 8.95 -3.79 -19.38
CA GLU A 102 10.39 -3.70 -19.68
C GLU A 102 11.16 -4.93 -19.20
N TYR A 103 10.82 -5.43 -18.00
CA TYR A 103 11.49 -6.56 -17.36
C TYR A 103 10.74 -7.90 -17.47
N ASN A 104 9.61 -7.95 -18.18
CA ASN A 104 8.76 -9.15 -18.32
C ASN A 104 8.29 -9.73 -16.97
N LEU A 105 7.85 -8.88 -16.06
CA LEU A 105 7.49 -9.23 -14.66
C LEU A 105 5.98 -9.41 -14.43
N TYR A 106 5.18 -9.57 -15.48
CA TYR A 106 3.71 -9.66 -15.38
C TYR A 106 3.18 -10.72 -14.40
N ASN A 107 3.94 -11.80 -14.19
CA ASN A 107 3.58 -12.89 -13.28
C ASN A 107 4.35 -12.85 -11.95
N ASN A 108 5.13 -11.79 -11.71
CA ASN A 108 5.98 -11.64 -10.54
C ASN A 108 5.49 -10.46 -9.70
N PHE A 109 5.37 -10.68 -8.40
CA PHE A 109 5.29 -9.55 -7.49
C PHE A 109 6.54 -8.69 -7.64
N SER A 110 6.36 -7.38 -7.67
CA SER A 110 7.46 -6.42 -7.76
C SER A 110 7.25 -5.27 -6.79
N GLY A 111 8.32 -4.76 -6.21
CA GLY A 111 8.31 -3.62 -5.30
C GLY A 111 9.09 -2.46 -5.89
N ILE A 112 8.62 -1.23 -5.65
CA ILE A 112 9.33 -0.02 -6.03
C ILE A 112 9.47 0.92 -4.84
N GLY A 113 10.61 1.62 -4.82
CA GLY A 113 10.83 2.80 -3.99
C GLY A 113 11.48 3.86 -4.88
N LEU A 114 10.73 4.88 -5.26
CA LEU A 114 11.12 5.89 -6.25
C LEU A 114 11.05 7.28 -5.64
N HIS A 115 12.12 8.06 -5.75
CA HIS A 115 12.23 9.42 -5.24
C HIS A 115 12.42 10.42 -6.39
N GLY A 116 11.83 11.60 -6.23
CA GLY A 116 12.02 12.72 -7.14
C GLY A 116 10.98 13.83 -6.91
N GLU A 117 10.87 14.71 -7.91
CA GLU A 117 9.90 15.80 -7.93
C GLU A 117 8.62 15.35 -8.65
N PHE A 118 7.48 15.55 -7.98
CA PHE A 118 6.16 15.32 -8.55
C PHE A 118 5.61 16.67 -8.97
N SER A 119 5.41 16.86 -10.28
CA SER A 119 4.75 18.07 -10.78
C SER A 119 3.32 18.14 -10.26
N HIS A 120 2.63 16.99 -10.21
CA HIS A 120 1.32 16.82 -9.59
C HIS A 120 1.26 15.49 -8.84
N ILE A 121 0.59 15.48 -7.68
CA ILE A 121 0.23 14.24 -6.99
C ILE A 121 -1.10 14.37 -6.26
N LYS A 122 -1.90 13.31 -6.36
CA LYS A 122 -3.23 13.17 -5.77
C LYS A 122 -3.28 11.93 -4.91
N VAL A 123 -3.63 12.11 -3.64
CA VAL A 123 -3.75 11.02 -2.68
C VAL A 123 -5.12 10.99 -2.03
N ARG A 124 -5.56 9.80 -1.61
CA ARG A 124 -6.67 9.61 -0.68
C ARG A 124 -6.16 9.13 0.66
N ILE A 125 -6.95 9.42 1.70
CA ILE A 125 -6.68 8.94 3.05
C ILE A 125 -7.99 8.40 3.65
N ALA A 126 -8.03 7.12 3.98
CA ALA A 126 -9.19 6.49 4.58
C ALA A 126 -9.48 7.08 5.98
N PRO A 127 -10.74 7.43 6.28
CA PRO A 127 -11.13 7.83 7.64
C PRO A 127 -11.21 6.62 8.56
N LYS A 128 -10.75 6.81 9.80
CA LYS A 128 -10.87 5.81 10.86
C LYS A 128 -12.32 5.36 11.04
N ALA A 129 -12.53 4.06 10.94
CA ALA A 129 -13.76 3.39 11.35
C ALA A 129 -13.66 2.88 12.80
N SER A 130 -14.82 2.65 13.40
CA SER A 130 -14.97 2.06 14.73
C SER A 130 -15.93 0.89 14.67
N GLU A 131 -15.85 -0.01 15.66
CA GLU A 131 -16.74 -1.15 15.75
C GLU A 131 -18.21 -0.72 16.06
N PRO A 132 -19.22 -1.42 15.50
CA PRO A 132 -19.12 -2.44 14.47
C PRO A 132 -18.65 -1.83 13.14
N PHE A 133 -17.61 -2.43 12.54
CA PHE A 133 -16.99 -1.86 11.35
C PHE A 133 -17.95 -1.86 10.15
N PRO A 134 -18.01 -0.77 9.38
CA PRO A 134 -18.63 -0.78 8.05
C PRO A 134 -17.73 -1.51 7.05
N SER A 135 -18.24 -1.76 5.84
CA SER A 135 -17.40 -2.28 4.75
C SER A 135 -16.37 -1.24 4.30
N LEU A 136 -15.23 -1.69 3.76
CA LEU A 136 -14.22 -0.77 3.21
C LEU A 136 -14.80 0.12 2.11
N LEU A 137 -15.71 -0.40 1.28
CA LEU A 137 -16.38 0.36 0.22
C LEU A 137 -17.23 1.52 0.76
N GLU A 138 -17.83 1.36 1.94
CA GLU A 138 -18.58 2.45 2.60
C GLU A 138 -17.64 3.53 3.14
N ILE A 139 -16.48 3.14 3.65
CA ILE A 139 -15.44 4.04 4.15
C ILE A 139 -14.86 4.88 3.00
N THR A 140 -14.49 4.22 1.89
CA THR A 140 -13.81 4.89 0.77
C THR A 140 -14.70 5.87 0.02
N LYS A 141 -16.04 5.71 0.07
CA LYS A 141 -16.98 6.70 -0.49
C LYS A 141 -16.90 8.08 0.16
N GLN A 142 -16.40 8.16 1.39
CA GLN A 142 -16.30 9.41 2.17
C GLN A 142 -14.86 9.83 2.39
N GLN A 143 -13.91 9.19 1.72
CA GLN A 143 -12.50 9.46 1.96
C GLN A 143 -12.11 10.85 1.43
N PRO A 144 -11.42 11.67 2.23
CA PRO A 144 -10.85 12.90 1.75
C PRO A 144 -9.76 12.63 0.71
N VAL A 145 -9.71 13.51 -0.28
CA VAL A 145 -8.71 13.52 -1.35
C VAL A 145 -7.92 14.81 -1.22
N PHE A 146 -6.60 14.71 -1.36
CA PHE A 146 -5.69 15.82 -1.26
C PHE A 146 -4.77 15.85 -2.47
N GLU A 147 -4.45 17.05 -2.93
CA GLU A 147 -3.58 17.27 -4.09
C GLU A 147 -2.45 18.24 -3.72
N ARG A 148 -1.28 18.01 -4.33
CA ARG A 148 -0.12 18.89 -4.24
C ARG A 148 0.51 19.03 -5.62
N GLU A 149 1.03 20.21 -5.86
CA GLU A 149 1.83 20.54 -7.04
C GLU A 149 3.28 20.76 -6.61
N ASN A 150 4.23 20.39 -7.46
CA ASN A 150 5.66 20.65 -7.29
C ASN A 150 6.17 20.24 -5.90
N VAL A 151 6.02 18.96 -5.58
CA VAL A 151 6.42 18.39 -4.30
C VAL A 151 7.46 17.28 -4.48
N SER A 152 8.56 17.39 -3.74
CA SER A 152 9.57 16.34 -3.62
C SER A 152 9.10 15.26 -2.65
N GLY A 153 9.31 13.99 -3.00
CA GLY A 153 8.99 12.90 -2.10
C GLY A 153 9.30 11.53 -2.65
N THR A 154 8.81 10.51 -1.93
CA THR A 154 9.04 9.10 -2.24
C THR A 154 7.72 8.39 -2.51
N LEU A 155 7.64 7.70 -3.65
CA LEU A 155 6.62 6.73 -4.01
C LEU A 155 7.09 5.33 -3.59
N VAL A 156 6.29 4.62 -2.81
CA VAL A 156 6.58 3.25 -2.36
C VAL A 156 5.38 2.38 -2.68
N GLY A 157 5.60 1.18 -3.19
CA GLY A 157 4.53 0.21 -3.30
C GLY A 157 4.85 -0.96 -4.18
N TYR A 158 3.80 -1.62 -4.65
CA TYR A 158 3.89 -2.98 -5.16
C TYR A 158 3.06 -3.16 -6.43
N TYR A 159 3.63 -3.88 -7.39
CA TYR A 159 2.90 -4.50 -8.47
C TYR A 159 2.52 -5.92 -8.06
N SER A 160 1.24 -6.25 -8.23
CA SER A 160 0.72 -7.59 -7.98
C SER A 160 0.08 -8.18 -9.23
N PRO A 161 0.42 -9.44 -9.61
CA PRO A 161 -0.20 -10.10 -10.75
C PRO A 161 -1.70 -10.26 -10.56
N GLU A 162 -2.46 -10.27 -11.67
CA GLU A 162 -3.93 -10.37 -11.66
C GLU A 162 -4.45 -11.61 -10.92
N LEU A 163 -3.68 -12.71 -10.95
CA LEU A 163 -3.99 -13.95 -10.22
C LEU A 163 -4.26 -13.73 -8.72
N TYR A 164 -3.60 -12.73 -8.12
CA TYR A 164 -3.68 -12.45 -6.67
C TYR A 164 -4.68 -11.34 -6.31
N HIS A 165 -5.49 -10.90 -7.27
CA HIS A 165 -6.54 -9.93 -7.02
C HIS A 165 -7.50 -10.44 -5.92
N GLY A 166 -7.71 -9.62 -4.89
CA GLY A 166 -8.48 -9.97 -3.70
C GLY A 166 -7.59 -10.38 -2.52
N VAL A 167 -6.48 -11.08 -2.75
CA VAL A 167 -5.44 -11.20 -1.70
C VAL A 167 -4.80 -9.84 -1.48
N VAL A 168 -4.55 -9.14 -2.58
CA VAL A 168 -4.04 -7.77 -2.68
C VAL A 168 -4.78 -7.04 -3.81
N ALA A 169 -4.44 -5.76 -4.01
CA ALA A 169 -4.86 -5.03 -5.21
C ALA A 169 -3.97 -5.44 -6.39
N ALA A 170 -4.57 -5.96 -7.47
CA ALA A 170 -3.83 -6.25 -8.69
C ALA A 170 -3.41 -4.97 -9.43
N GLY A 171 -2.29 -5.03 -10.13
CA GLY A 171 -1.64 -3.86 -10.70
C GLY A 171 -0.79 -3.11 -9.67
N TRP A 172 -0.53 -1.84 -9.93
CA TRP A 172 0.22 -0.98 -9.00
C TRP A 172 -0.67 -0.52 -7.85
N HIS A 173 -0.19 -0.76 -6.63
CA HIS A 173 -0.72 -0.20 -5.39
C HIS A 173 0.42 0.52 -4.69
N VAL A 174 0.34 1.85 -4.66
CA VAL A 174 1.45 2.70 -4.23
C VAL A 174 0.97 3.82 -3.30
N HIS A 175 1.78 4.10 -2.29
CA HIS A 175 1.62 5.24 -1.40
C HIS A 175 2.73 6.28 -1.66
N PHE A 176 2.48 7.51 -1.24
CA PHE A 176 3.43 8.60 -1.33
C PHE A 176 3.70 9.22 0.04
N ILE A 177 4.91 9.76 0.23
CA ILE A 177 5.26 10.64 1.33
C ILE A 177 6.23 11.75 0.89
N SER A 178 5.92 13.01 1.22
CA SER A 178 6.75 14.17 0.93
C SER A 178 8.03 14.20 1.77
N ASP A 179 9.06 14.89 1.28
CA ASP A 179 10.37 14.98 1.95
C ASP A 179 10.30 15.66 3.33
N ASP A 180 9.42 16.63 3.50
CA ASP A 180 9.15 17.29 4.79
C ASP A 180 8.24 16.46 5.74
N ARG A 181 7.79 15.29 5.27
CA ARG A 181 6.88 14.39 5.99
C ARG A 181 5.58 15.09 6.42
N GLN A 182 5.10 16.08 5.66
CA GLN A 182 3.85 16.80 5.93
C GLN A 182 2.70 16.46 4.96
N PHE A 183 2.96 15.64 3.95
CA PHE A 183 1.95 15.21 2.98
C PHE A 183 2.21 13.75 2.57
N ALA A 184 1.20 12.91 2.71
CA ALA A 184 1.30 11.48 2.39
C ALA A 184 -0.09 10.88 2.14
N GLY A 185 -0.14 9.69 1.55
CA GLY A 185 -1.38 8.94 1.39
C GLY A 185 -1.31 7.88 0.28
N HIS A 186 -2.44 7.23 0.03
CA HIS A 186 -2.64 6.28 -1.06
C HIS A 186 -2.78 7.04 -2.37
N VAL A 187 -1.96 6.73 -3.37
CA VAL A 187 -1.90 7.51 -4.60
C VAL A 187 -3.03 7.10 -5.55
N LEU A 188 -3.76 8.10 -6.02
CA LEU A 188 -4.77 7.95 -7.07
C LEU A 188 -4.22 8.38 -8.44
N GLU A 189 -3.39 9.42 -8.45
CA GLU A 189 -2.84 10.00 -9.66
C GLU A 189 -1.52 10.72 -9.33
N PHE A 190 -0.58 10.70 -10.27
CA PHE A 190 0.61 11.54 -10.19
C PHE A 190 1.20 11.79 -11.57
N GLN A 191 2.02 12.83 -11.64
CA GLN A 191 2.91 13.11 -12.76
C GLN A 191 4.28 13.54 -12.21
N ALA A 192 5.35 12.92 -12.72
CA ALA A 192 6.71 13.23 -12.34
C ALA A 192 7.62 13.24 -13.59
N PRO A 193 8.41 14.31 -13.83
CA PRO A 193 9.33 14.36 -14.97
C PRO A 193 10.44 13.30 -14.91
N GLU A 194 10.94 13.01 -13.71
CA GLU A 194 11.95 11.98 -13.49
C GLU A 194 11.85 11.45 -12.06
N LEU A 195 11.84 10.12 -11.91
CA LEU A 195 11.96 9.45 -10.62
C LEU A 195 13.13 8.47 -10.65
N THR A 196 13.88 8.41 -9.56
CA THR A 196 15.04 7.52 -9.42
C THR A 196 14.88 6.67 -8.17
N GLY A 197 15.35 5.43 -8.21
CA GLY A 197 15.26 4.57 -7.04
C GLY A 197 15.49 3.11 -7.38
N SER A 198 14.67 2.24 -6.78
CA SER A 198 14.84 0.80 -6.88
C SER A 198 13.60 0.06 -7.37
N LEU A 199 13.85 -1.03 -8.09
CA LEU A 199 12.92 -2.08 -8.43
C LEU A 199 13.41 -3.38 -7.81
N VAL A 200 12.52 -4.10 -7.12
CA VAL A 200 12.78 -5.45 -6.60
C VAL A 200 11.78 -6.40 -7.22
N ALA A 201 12.25 -7.42 -7.93
CA ALA A 201 11.42 -8.54 -8.35
C ALA A 201 11.46 -9.62 -7.27
N PHE A 202 10.30 -10.01 -6.74
CA PHE A 202 10.24 -10.99 -5.65
C PHE A 202 10.21 -12.42 -6.20
N SER A 203 11.05 -13.26 -5.60
CA SER A 203 11.05 -14.71 -5.84
C SER A 203 10.01 -15.40 -4.98
N ASP A 204 9.71 -14.82 -3.81
CA ASP A 204 8.84 -15.39 -2.80
C ASP A 204 7.75 -14.41 -2.39
N TYR A 205 6.53 -14.93 -2.28
CA TYR A 205 5.38 -14.24 -1.70
C TYR A 205 4.99 -14.94 -0.40
N GLN A 206 5.14 -14.26 0.73
CA GLN A 206 4.78 -14.78 2.04
C GLN A 206 3.49 -14.14 2.53
N LEU A 207 2.40 -14.90 2.46
CA LEU A 207 1.12 -14.50 3.04
C LEU A 207 1.02 -14.98 4.49
N HIS A 208 0.94 -14.05 5.43
CA HIS A 208 0.65 -14.30 6.83
C HIS A 208 -0.82 -14.05 7.13
N LEU A 209 -1.51 -15.06 7.65
CA LEU A 209 -2.92 -14.96 8.04
C LEU A 209 -3.07 -14.82 9.57
N PRO A 210 -3.98 -13.96 10.07
CA PRO A 210 -4.16 -13.76 11.50
C PRO A 210 -4.98 -14.90 12.14
N ILE A 211 -4.39 -16.10 12.21
CA ILE A 211 -5.08 -17.32 12.63
C ILE A 211 -5.56 -17.29 14.08
N GLU A 212 -5.05 -16.40 14.93
CA GLU A 212 -5.52 -16.24 16.31
C GLU A 212 -6.75 -15.31 16.40
N ASN A 213 -7.05 -14.54 15.35
CA ASN A 213 -8.22 -13.66 15.30
C ASN A 213 -9.51 -14.45 14.97
N THR A 214 -10.45 -14.49 15.91
CA THR A 214 -11.72 -15.23 15.75
C THR A 214 -12.58 -14.67 14.62
N ALA A 215 -12.70 -13.33 14.49
CA ALA A 215 -13.50 -12.72 13.43
C ALA A 215 -12.98 -13.10 12.03
N PHE A 216 -11.66 -13.18 11.85
CA PHE A 216 -11.05 -13.66 10.62
C PHE A 216 -11.37 -15.13 10.33
N ARG A 217 -11.27 -16.01 11.33
CA ARG A 217 -11.56 -17.45 11.16
C ARG A 217 -13.04 -17.76 10.90
N GLU A 218 -13.94 -16.99 11.50
CA GLU A 218 -15.39 -17.19 11.40
C GLU A 218 -16.01 -16.49 10.18
N HIS A 219 -15.25 -15.60 9.53
CA HIS A 219 -15.73 -14.89 8.36
C HIS A 219 -15.81 -15.82 7.14
N HIS A 220 -16.96 -15.74 6.45
CA HIS A 220 -17.16 -16.38 5.16
C HIS A 220 -17.14 -15.32 4.06
N LEU A 221 -16.05 -15.30 3.30
CA LEU A 221 -15.87 -14.35 2.22
C LEU A 221 -16.83 -14.64 1.07
N ASP A 222 -17.66 -13.66 0.73
CA ASP A 222 -18.42 -13.67 -0.52
C ASP A 222 -17.53 -13.21 -1.66
N MET A 223 -17.24 -14.13 -2.58
CA MET A 223 -16.42 -13.84 -3.75
C MET A 223 -17.19 -13.07 -4.82
N ASN A 224 -18.52 -13.01 -4.73
CA ASN A 224 -19.34 -12.27 -5.69
C ASN A 224 -19.13 -10.76 -5.48
N GLY A 225 -18.78 -10.03 -6.53
CA GLY A 225 -18.55 -8.60 -6.46
C GLY A 225 -17.23 -8.19 -5.80
N LEU A 226 -16.39 -9.14 -5.37
CA LEU A 226 -15.12 -8.84 -4.70
C LEU A 226 -14.17 -8.07 -5.62
N ARG A 227 -14.09 -8.48 -6.89
CA ARG A 227 -13.22 -7.82 -7.87
C ARG A 227 -13.65 -6.36 -8.07
N GLU A 228 -14.93 -6.13 -8.31
CA GLU A 228 -15.49 -4.80 -8.50
C GLU A 228 -15.31 -3.94 -7.23
N GLY A 229 -15.49 -4.54 -6.05
CA GLY A 229 -15.31 -3.88 -4.76
C GLY A 229 -13.87 -3.43 -4.51
N VAL A 230 -12.89 -4.31 -4.75
CA VAL A 230 -11.45 -3.98 -4.62
C VAL A 230 -11.08 -2.85 -5.58
N THR A 231 -11.43 -2.98 -6.85
CA THR A 231 -11.15 -1.94 -7.87
C THR A 231 -11.74 -0.59 -7.47
N ALA A 232 -12.98 -0.56 -6.98
CA ALA A 232 -13.64 0.67 -6.56
C ALA A 232 -13.03 1.29 -5.28
N ALA A 233 -12.57 0.47 -4.33
CA ALA A 233 -11.95 0.94 -3.09
C ALA A 233 -10.56 1.52 -3.33
N GLU A 234 -9.77 0.90 -4.21
CA GLU A 234 -8.40 1.32 -4.50
C GLU A 234 -8.30 2.46 -5.51
N GLY A 235 -9.38 2.73 -6.25
CA GLY A 235 -9.40 3.77 -7.28
C GLY A 235 -8.71 3.39 -8.59
N ASN A 236 -8.36 2.11 -8.76
CA ASN A 236 -7.78 1.62 -10.01
C ASN A 236 -8.86 1.63 -11.10
N THR A 237 -8.71 2.44 -12.14
CA THR A 237 -9.51 2.27 -13.35
C THR A 237 -8.85 1.19 -14.20
N ASN A 238 -9.52 0.05 -14.40
CA ASN A 238 -9.14 -0.89 -15.44
C ASN A 238 -9.40 -0.18 -16.79
N ASP A 239 -8.37 0.42 -17.38
CA ASP A 239 -8.37 0.77 -18.79
C ASP A 239 -8.06 -0.48 -19.63
#